data_AF-A0A958IQL9-F1
#
_entry.id   AF-A0A958IQL9-F1
#
_cell.length_a   1.000
_cell.length_b   1.000
_cell.length_c   1.000
_cell.angle_alpha   90.00
_cell.angle_beta   90.00
_cell.angle_gamma   90.00
#
_symmetry.space_group_name_H-M   'P 1'
#
loop_
_entity.id
_entity.type
_entity.pdbx_description
1 polymer ?
#
loop_
_entity_poly.entity_id
_entity_poly.type
_entity_poly.pdbx_seq_one_letter_code
_entity_poly.pdbx_strand_id
1 'polypeptide(L)'
;TVWPWYSNVAPVSWLVQKDVIDGRRHLNFSEWGTRRHEKLDDLLEVVKEDEMPLKIYLLMHPEADFSAAEKQQLLDGFQRTLGGGMPEEVMPGGEAEHEGHDDD
;
A
#
# COMPACT_ATOMS: atom_id res chain seq x y z
N THR A 1 22.14 1.84 -1.64
CA THR A 1 21.14 2.84 -1.19
C THR A 1 21.74 4.22 -1.34
N VAL A 2 21.03 5.13 -1.99
CA VAL A 2 21.46 6.54 -2.11
C VAL A 2 20.70 7.31 -1.03
N TRP A 3 21.41 7.83 -0.05
CA TRP A 3 20.82 8.64 1.02
C TRP A 3 20.83 10.11 0.63
N PRO A 4 19.70 10.81 0.73
CA PRO A 4 19.67 12.26 0.57
C PRO A 4 20.60 12.96 1.56
N TRP A 5 21.15 14.11 1.17
CA TRP A 5 22.06 14.89 2.04
C TRP A 5 21.40 15.28 3.38
N TYR A 6 20.09 15.53 3.39
CA TYR A 6 19.33 15.88 4.58
C TYR A 6 19.13 14.70 5.56
N SER A 7 19.38 13.46 5.13
CA SER A 7 19.33 12.28 6.01
C SER A 7 20.42 12.26 7.07
N ASN A 8 21.39 13.19 7.02
CA ASN A 8 22.48 13.31 8.00
C ASN A 8 22.38 14.58 8.87
N VAL A 9 21.39 15.44 8.63
CA VAL A 9 21.23 16.72 9.35
C VAL A 9 20.05 16.62 10.33
N ALA A 10 20.32 16.85 11.62
CA ALA A 10 19.28 16.86 12.64
C ALA A 10 18.38 18.11 12.51
N PRO A 11 17.07 18.03 12.84
CA PRO A 11 16.34 16.87 13.37
C PRO A 11 15.79 15.91 12.30
N VAL A 12 15.91 16.25 11.02
CA VAL A 12 15.33 15.46 9.90
C VAL A 12 15.96 14.08 9.79
N SER A 13 17.27 13.96 10.05
CA SER A 13 17.97 12.67 10.07
C SER A 13 17.36 11.66 11.04
N TRP A 14 16.89 12.11 12.20
CA TRP A 14 16.25 11.23 13.19
C TRP A 14 14.89 10.71 12.73
N LEU A 15 14.10 11.57 12.09
CA LEU A 15 12.80 11.17 11.53
C LEU A 15 13.00 10.13 10.42
N VAL A 16 13.86 10.43 9.46
CA VAL A 16 14.18 9.51 8.36
C VAL A 16 14.74 8.18 8.88
N GLN A 17 15.64 8.23 9.86
CA GLN A 17 16.23 7.02 10.42
C GLN A 17 15.20 6.20 11.22
N LYS A 18 14.34 6.85 12.00
CA LYS A 18 13.22 6.21 12.69
C LYS A 18 12.27 5.54 11.69
N ASP A 19 11.86 6.25 10.65
CA ASP A 19 10.93 5.73 9.64
C ASP A 19 11.53 4.52 8.90
N VAL A 20 12.83 4.52 8.61
CA VAL A 20 13.51 3.37 8.00
C VAL A 20 13.62 2.18 8.96
N ILE A 21 13.90 2.42 10.24
CA ILE A 21 13.96 1.35 11.25
C ILE A 21 12.58 0.74 11.44
N ASP A 22 11.56 1.58 11.62
CA ASP A 22 10.18 1.14 11.81
C ASP A 22 9.68 0.42 10.53
N GLY A 23 9.91 0.96 9.34
CA GLY A 23 9.55 0.32 8.07
C GLY A 23 10.19 -1.06 7.89
N ARG A 24 11.49 -1.22 8.20
CA ARG A 24 12.18 -2.53 8.15
C ARG A 24 11.66 -3.52 9.18
N ARG A 25 11.20 -3.06 10.34
CA ARG A 25 10.63 -3.92 11.37
C ARG A 25 9.36 -4.60 10.88
N HIS A 26 8.50 -3.85 10.20
CA HIS A 26 7.23 -4.37 9.67
C HIS A 26 7.48 -5.15 8.36
N LEU A 27 8.21 -4.55 7.42
CA LEU A 27 8.42 -5.11 6.09
C LEU A 27 9.91 -5.41 5.81
N ASN A 28 10.29 -6.67 6.01
CA ASN A 28 11.62 -7.20 5.67
C ASN A 28 11.49 -8.37 4.70
N PHE A 29 11.79 -8.12 3.42
CA PHE A 29 11.72 -9.12 2.37
C PHE A 29 12.77 -10.23 2.49
N SER A 30 13.87 -10.00 3.22
CA SER A 30 14.88 -11.03 3.47
C SER A 30 14.35 -12.13 4.40
N GLU A 31 13.35 -11.80 5.22
CA GLU A 31 12.70 -12.70 6.18
C GLU A 31 11.28 -13.09 5.73
N TRP A 32 10.92 -12.83 4.46
CA TRP A 32 9.54 -12.99 3.96
C TRP A 32 8.99 -14.41 4.10
N GLY A 33 9.85 -15.43 4.03
CA GLY A 33 9.44 -16.84 4.03
C GLY A 33 8.83 -17.34 5.34
N THR A 34 9.03 -16.68 6.48
CA THR A 34 8.61 -17.19 7.80
C THR A 34 7.20 -16.75 8.22
N ARG A 35 6.71 -15.61 7.73
CA ARG A 35 5.38 -15.04 8.06
C ARG A 35 4.71 -14.38 6.86
N ARG A 36 4.78 -15.03 5.70
CA ARG A 36 4.34 -14.47 4.42
C ARG A 36 2.89 -13.97 4.42
N HIS A 37 1.97 -14.76 4.95
CA HIS A 37 0.53 -14.46 4.91
C HIS A 37 0.19 -13.28 5.84
N GLU A 38 0.57 -13.36 7.12
CA GLU A 38 0.38 -12.24 8.08
C GLU A 38 0.99 -10.93 7.55
N LYS A 39 2.21 -10.96 7.00
CA LYS A 39 2.85 -9.75 6.47
C LYS A 39 2.22 -9.23 5.18
N LEU A 40 1.54 -10.08 4.41
CA LEU A 40 0.80 -9.65 3.25
C LEU A 40 -0.48 -8.93 3.68
N ASP A 41 -1.19 -9.48 4.67
CA ASP A 41 -2.41 -8.87 5.21
C ASP A 41 -2.12 -7.48 5.81
N ASP A 42 -1.10 -7.37 6.66
CA ASP A 42 -0.65 -6.08 7.23
C ASP A 42 -0.34 -5.06 6.12
N LEU A 43 0.32 -5.50 5.04
CA LEU A 43 0.72 -4.64 3.94
C LEU A 43 -0.48 -4.19 3.09
N LEU A 44 -1.49 -5.04 2.90
CA LEU A 44 -2.73 -4.68 2.23
C LEU A 44 -3.56 -3.70 3.07
N GLU A 45 -3.57 -3.87 4.40
CA GLU A 45 -4.27 -2.98 5.34
C GLU A 45 -3.68 -1.57 5.31
N VAL A 46 -2.36 -1.42 5.45
CA VAL A 46 -1.66 -0.12 5.42
C VAL A 46 -1.96 0.69 4.15
N VAL A 47 -2.10 0.02 3.00
CA VAL A 47 -2.45 0.66 1.73
C VAL A 47 -3.94 1.02 1.65
N LYS A 48 -4.82 0.19 2.22
CA LYS A 48 -6.26 0.46 2.27
C LYS A 48 -6.62 1.59 3.24
N GLU A 49 -5.89 1.70 4.35
CA GLU A 49 -6.15 2.67 5.41
C GLU A 49 -5.46 4.03 5.19
N ASP A 50 -4.74 4.20 4.07
CA ASP A 50 -3.98 5.42 3.77
C ASP A 50 -2.97 5.80 4.87
N GLU A 51 -2.47 4.81 5.59
CA GLU A 51 -1.37 5.01 6.54
C GLU A 51 -0.08 5.40 5.80
N MET A 52 0.05 4.95 4.54
CA MET A 52 1.16 5.28 3.65
C MET A 52 0.65 5.82 2.31
N PRO A 53 1.19 6.95 1.81
CA PRO A 53 2.32 7.71 2.38
C PRO A 53 1.92 8.62 3.55
N LEU A 54 2.87 8.86 4.47
CA LEU A 54 2.67 9.77 5.61
C LEU A 54 2.19 11.15 5.13
N LYS A 55 1.19 11.72 5.82
CA LYS A 55 0.63 13.04 5.47
C LYS A 55 1.68 14.15 5.38
N ILE A 56 2.68 14.13 6.27
CA ILE A 56 3.79 15.11 6.24
C ILE A 56 4.66 14.98 4.98
N TYR A 57 4.78 13.76 4.44
CA TYR A 57 5.47 13.50 3.19
C TYR A 57 4.67 14.04 2.01
N LEU A 58 3.36 13.81 1.98
CA LEU A 58 2.46 14.32 0.93
C LEU A 58 2.44 15.85 0.85
N LEU A 59 2.62 16.56 1.98
CA LEU A 59 2.71 18.03 1.97
C LEU A 59 3.91 18.55 1.15
N MET A 60 5.01 17.79 1.11
CA MET A 60 6.22 18.15 0.34
C MET A 60 6.28 17.45 -1.01
N HIS A 61 5.55 16.34 -1.16
CA HIS A 61 5.53 15.46 -2.32
C HIS A 61 4.09 15.09 -2.70
N PRO A 62 3.31 16.05 -3.23
CA PRO A 62 1.93 15.77 -3.66
C PRO A 62 1.88 14.73 -4.80
N GLU A 63 2.95 14.59 -5.58
CA GLU A 63 3.11 13.57 -6.61
C GLU A 63 3.15 12.13 -6.07
N ALA A 64 3.35 11.97 -4.76
CA ALA A 64 3.35 10.66 -4.10
C ALA A 64 1.95 10.23 -3.64
N ASP A 65 0.94 11.10 -3.76
CA ASP A 65 -0.44 10.72 -3.45
C ASP A 65 -0.96 9.74 -4.51
N PHE A 66 -1.39 8.56 -4.07
CA PHE A 66 -1.90 7.55 -4.97
C PHE A 66 -3.37 7.82 -5.30
N SER A 67 -3.71 7.82 -6.59
CA SER A 67 -5.10 7.74 -7.01
C SER A 67 -5.73 6.41 -6.57
N ALA A 68 -7.06 6.36 -6.48
CA ALA A 68 -7.78 5.12 -6.16
C ALA A 68 -7.43 3.97 -7.13
N ALA A 69 -7.21 4.29 -8.42
CA ALA A 69 -6.81 3.33 -9.42
C ALA A 69 -5.39 2.77 -9.19
N GLU A 70 -4.44 3.63 -8.81
CA GLU A 70 -3.07 3.20 -8.49
C GLU A 70 -3.02 2.37 -7.21
N LYS A 71 -3.80 2.73 -6.19
CA LYS A 71 -3.95 1.92 -4.96
C LYS A 71 -4.47 0.53 -5.30
N GLN A 72 -5.50 0.43 -6.14
CA GLN A 72 -6.04 -0.86 -6.55
C GLN A 72 -5.01 -1.69 -7.32
N GLN A 73 -4.29 -1.09 -8.27
CA GLN A 73 -3.25 -1.78 -9.02
C GLN A 73 -2.11 -2.27 -8.11
N LEU A 74 -1.77 -1.49 -7.08
CA LEU A 74 -0.76 -1.84 -6.10
C LEU A 74 -1.21 -3.03 -5.23
N LEU A 75 -2.44 -3.01 -4.72
CA LEU A 75 -3.05 -4.12 -3.97
C LEU A 75 -3.08 -5.41 -4.80
N ASP A 76 -3.58 -5.33 -6.04
CA ASP A 76 -3.64 -6.45 -6.97
C ASP A 76 -2.22 -7.00 -7.26
N GLY A 77 -1.25 -6.12 -7.44
CA GLY A 77 0.15 -6.48 -7.67
C GLY A 77 0.76 -7.22 -6.48
N PHE A 78 0.47 -6.78 -5.25
CA PHE A 78 0.92 -7.45 -4.04
C PHE A 78 0.30 -8.84 -3.88
N GLN A 79 -1.00 -8.98 -4.08
CA GLN A 79 -1.67 -10.28 -4.02
C GLN A 79 -1.09 -11.26 -5.05
N ARG A 80 -0.91 -10.82 -6.30
CA ARG A 80 -0.36 -11.67 -7.38
C ARG A 80 1.08 -12.10 -7.12
N THR A 81 1.90 -11.18 -6.61
CA THR A 81 3.34 -11.41 -6.47
C THR A 81 3.71 -12.11 -5.16
N LEU A 82 3.05 -11.72 -4.06
CA LEU A 82 3.41 -12.14 -2.70
C LEU A 82 2.42 -13.14 -2.10
N GLY A 83 1.19 -13.22 -2.62
CA GLY A 83 0.16 -14.17 -2.19
C GLY A 83 0.40 -15.62 -2.62
N GLY A 84 1.46 -15.88 -3.38
CA GLY A 84 1.80 -17.25 -3.78
C GLY A 84 0.86 -17.80 -4.84
N GLY A 85 0.61 -17.04 -5.91
CA GLY A 85 0.10 -17.53 -7.18
C GLY A 85 -1.17 -18.38 -7.12
N MET A 86 -2.32 -17.75 -6.94
CA MET A 86 -3.54 -18.02 -7.71
C MET A 86 -4.37 -16.72 -7.75
N PRO A 87 -4.95 -16.33 -8.90
CA PRO A 87 -5.94 -15.26 -8.93
C PRO A 87 -7.22 -15.79 -8.29
N GLU A 88 -7.41 -15.54 -7.00
CA GLU A 88 -8.72 -15.67 -6.38
C GLU A 88 -9.58 -14.51 -6.88
N GLU A 89 -10.28 -14.80 -7.98
CA GLU A 89 -11.60 -14.29 -8.30
C GLU A 89 -11.80 -12.79 -8.06
N VAL A 90 -11.45 -12.01 -9.08
CA VAL A 90 -12.08 -10.70 -9.28
C VAL A 90 -13.58 -10.95 -9.39
N MET A 91 -14.31 -10.79 -8.29
CA MET A 91 -15.75 -10.64 -8.31
C MET A 91 -16.04 -9.22 -8.79
N PRO A 92 -16.57 -9.01 -10.01
CA PRO A 92 -17.09 -7.71 -10.39
C PRO A 92 -18.35 -7.45 -9.55
N GLY A 93 -18.24 -6.54 -8.59
CA GLY A 93 -19.38 -5.78 -8.10
C GLY A 93 -19.95 -4.97 -9.25
N GLY A 94 -20.97 -5.52 -9.91
CA GLY A 94 -21.77 -4.86 -10.93
C GLY A 94 -23.22 -4.84 -10.46
N GLU A 95 -23.57 -3.80 -9.71
CA GLU A 95 -24.96 -3.36 -9.62
C GLU A 95 -25.44 -3.00 -11.03
N ALA A 96 -26.44 -3.71 -11.54
CA ALA A 96 -27.23 -3.28 -12.68
C ALA A 96 -28.60 -3.95 -12.62
N GLU A 97 -29.45 -3.50 -11.70
CA GLU A 97 -30.91 -3.70 -11.83
C GLU A 97 -31.59 -2.36 -11.52
N HIS A 98 -31.64 -1.50 -12.55
CA HIS A 98 -32.60 -0.40 -12.63
C HIS A 98 -33.10 -0.26 -14.07
N GLU A 99 -34.06 -1.10 -14.44
CA GLU A 99 -35.16 -0.83 -15.37
C GLU A 99 -36.36 -1.56 -14.75
N GLY A 100 -37.56 -1.03 -14.62
CA GLY A 100 -38.22 0.05 -15.32
C GLY A 100 -39.70 -0.28 -15.17
N HIS A 101 -40.43 0.65 -14.58
CA HIS A 101 -41.88 0.71 -14.57
C HIS A 101 -42.42 0.65 -16.01
N ASP A 102 -43.52 -0.06 -16.25
CA ASP A 102 -44.65 0.41 -17.07
C ASP A 102 -45.78 -0.64 -17.12
N ASP A 103 -47.01 -0.11 -17.07
CA ASP A 103 -48.33 -0.72 -16.95
C ASP A 103 -48.80 -1.58 -18.15
N ASP A 104 -49.57 -2.66 -17.86
CA ASP A 104 -50.89 -3.00 -18.44
C ASP A 104 -51.51 -4.26 -17.80
#